data_AF-K1TKB6-F1
#
_entry.id   AF-K1TKB6-F1
#
_cell.length_a   1.000
_cell.length_b   1.000
_cell.length_c   1.000
_cell.angle_alpha   90.00
_cell.angle_beta   90.00
_cell.angle_gamma   90.00
#
_symmetry.space_group_name_H-M   'P 1'
#
loop_
_entity.id
_entity.type
_entity.pdbx_description
1 polymer ?
#
loop_
_entity_poly.entity_id
_entity_poly.type
_entity_poly.pdbx_seq_one_letter_code
_entity_poly.pdbx_strand_id
1 'polypeptide(L)'
;MVSLLEAAKPYIDGGYFGGIRISTRPDAIDDERLEILKKYHVTSIELGAQSMDDSVLKINRRGHTAKDVENASRLIKSYGFSLGLQMMTGLMGDTDEKCIKTAERLIALSPDTVRIYPTIVLENTPLADCLRDGSYKAETLDE
;
A
#
# COMPACT_ATOMS: atom_id res chain seq x y z
N MET A 1 -8.68 -4.31 15.53
CA MET A 1 -9.39 -3.84 14.32
C MET A 1 -10.81 -3.43 14.65
N VAL A 2 -11.70 -4.38 15.03
CA VAL A 2 -13.12 -4.09 15.27
C VAL A 2 -13.35 -3.01 16.33
N SER A 3 -12.63 -3.03 17.44
CA SER A 3 -12.77 -2.01 18.50
C SER A 3 -12.57 -0.57 18.00
N LEU A 4 -11.66 -0.35 17.05
CA LEU A 4 -11.45 0.97 16.45
C LEU A 4 -12.58 1.37 15.50
N LEU A 5 -13.14 0.41 14.76
CA LEU A 5 -14.29 0.63 13.88
C LEU A 5 -15.56 0.90 14.69
N GLU A 6 -15.75 0.18 15.81
CA GLU A 6 -16.83 0.41 16.76
C GLU A 6 -16.77 1.81 17.37
N ALA A 7 -15.57 2.29 17.72
CA ALA A 7 -15.39 3.64 18.23
C ALA A 7 -15.76 4.72 17.20
N ALA A 8 -15.54 4.47 15.90
CA ALA A 8 -15.91 5.39 14.83
C ALA A 8 -17.41 5.34 14.46
N LYS A 9 -18.08 4.20 14.71
CA LYS A 9 -19.44 3.92 14.25
C LYS A 9 -20.49 4.97 14.65
N PRO A 10 -20.55 5.48 15.90
CA PRO A 10 -21.55 6.49 16.27
C PRO A 10 -21.49 7.77 15.42
N TYR A 11 -20.29 8.15 14.96
CA TYR A 11 -20.09 9.34 14.15
C TYR A 11 -20.51 9.13 12.69
N ILE A 12 -20.36 7.90 12.18
CA ILE A 12 -20.84 7.51 10.86
C ILE A 12 -22.37 7.40 10.88
N ASP A 13 -22.92 6.66 11.84
CA ASP A 13 -24.37 6.44 11.98
C ASP A 13 -25.11 7.77 12.25
N GLY A 14 -24.46 8.72 12.92
CA GLY A 14 -24.94 10.09 13.13
C GLY A 14 -24.80 11.02 11.92
N GLY A 15 -24.21 10.57 10.81
CA GLY A 15 -24.07 11.34 9.57
C GLY A 15 -22.97 12.42 9.58
N TYR A 16 -22.07 12.41 10.57
CA TYR A 16 -20.98 13.37 10.66
C TYR A 16 -19.86 13.10 9.65
N PHE A 17 -19.68 11.84 9.26
CA PHE A 17 -18.70 11.40 8.27
C PHE A 17 -19.35 10.51 7.23
N GLY A 18 -18.92 10.65 5.97
CA GLY A 18 -19.46 9.86 4.84
C GLY A 18 -18.80 8.49 4.64
N GLY A 19 -17.87 8.07 5.49
CA GLY A 19 -17.14 6.82 5.32
C GLY A 19 -15.83 6.76 6.09
N ILE A 20 -15.27 5.55 6.16
CA ILE A 20 -13.94 5.30 6.73
C ILE A 20 -12.99 4.89 5.60
N ARG A 21 -11.82 5.52 5.55
CA ARG A 21 -10.70 5.07 4.73
C ARG A 21 -9.69 4.35 5.61
N ILE A 22 -9.22 3.19 5.18
CA ILE A 22 -8.15 2.45 5.87
C ILE A 22 -6.98 2.16 4.93
N SER A 23 -5.81 1.92 5.50
CA SER A 23 -4.65 1.39 4.78
C SER A 23 -4.22 0.06 5.39
N THR A 24 -3.81 -0.90 4.57
CA THR A 24 -3.38 -2.23 5.04
C THR A 24 -2.37 -2.86 4.09
N ARG A 25 -1.84 -4.03 4.47
CA ARG A 25 -0.99 -4.85 3.61
C ARG A 25 -1.83 -5.71 2.67
N PRO A 26 -1.33 -6.05 1.47
CA PRO A 26 -2.03 -6.92 0.53
C PRO A 26 -2.36 -8.32 1.09
N ASP A 27 -1.45 -8.92 1.85
CA ASP A 27 -1.60 -10.26 2.45
C ASP A 27 -2.62 -10.32 3.59
N ALA A 28 -3.11 -9.17 4.05
CA ALA A 28 -4.09 -9.07 5.14
C ALA A 28 -5.54 -8.99 4.63
N ILE A 29 -5.79 -9.10 3.33
CA ILE A 29 -7.12 -9.01 2.73
C ILE A 29 -7.70 -10.41 2.47
N ASP A 30 -8.88 -10.66 3.01
CA ASP A 30 -9.72 -11.84 2.76
C ASP A 30 -11.20 -11.46 2.86
N ASP A 31 -12.08 -12.38 2.46
CA ASP A 31 -13.53 -12.18 2.46
C ASP A 31 -14.07 -11.81 3.85
N GLU A 32 -13.65 -12.52 4.91
CA GLU A 32 -14.09 -12.28 6.29
C GLU A 32 -13.80 -10.83 6.72
N ARG A 33 -12.59 -10.34 6.46
CA ARG A 33 -12.22 -8.96 6.79
C ARG A 33 -13.01 -7.97 5.96
N LEU A 34 -13.20 -8.21 4.68
CA LEU A 34 -13.96 -7.29 3.81
C LEU A 34 -15.45 -7.21 4.21
N GLU A 35 -16.05 -8.31 4.62
CA GLU A 35 -17.41 -8.31 5.19
C GLU A 35 -17.49 -7.45 6.46
N ILE A 36 -16.52 -7.60 7.37
CA ILE A 36 -16.43 -6.77 8.58
C ILE A 36 -16.28 -5.29 8.21
N LEU A 37 -15.36 -4.95 7.30
CA LEU A 37 -15.13 -3.56 6.89
C LEU A 37 -16.39 -2.94 6.26
N LYS A 38 -17.14 -3.71 5.46
CA LYS A 38 -18.39 -3.27 4.86
C LYS A 38 -19.47 -3.00 5.93
N LYS A 39 -19.58 -3.85 6.94
CA LYS A 39 -20.49 -3.67 8.09
C LYS A 39 -20.23 -2.36 8.85
N TYR A 40 -18.98 -1.91 8.89
CA TYR A 40 -18.56 -0.68 9.57
C TYR A 40 -18.46 0.54 8.64
N HIS A 41 -19.04 0.48 7.43
CA HIS A 41 -19.09 1.59 6.49
C HIS A 41 -17.70 2.13 6.08
N VAL A 42 -16.73 1.21 5.96
CA VAL A 42 -15.50 1.50 5.24
C VAL A 42 -15.84 1.69 3.78
N THR A 43 -15.32 2.75 3.17
CA THR A 43 -15.61 3.12 1.77
C THR A 43 -14.38 3.00 0.88
N SER A 44 -13.18 3.09 1.45
CA SER A 44 -11.92 3.06 0.70
C SER A 44 -10.85 2.26 1.44
N ILE A 45 -10.14 1.42 0.70
CA ILE A 45 -9.02 0.60 1.19
C ILE A 45 -7.81 0.93 0.34
N GLU A 46 -6.73 1.36 0.99
CA GLU A 46 -5.44 1.58 0.35
C GLU A 46 -4.47 0.43 0.68
N LEU A 47 -3.94 -0.23 -0.35
CA LEU A 47 -2.92 -1.26 -0.18
C LEU A 47 -1.52 -0.67 -0.24
N GLY A 48 -0.70 -1.05 0.72
CA GLY A 48 0.74 -0.84 0.67
C GLY A 48 1.42 -1.78 -0.32
N ALA A 49 1.26 -1.54 -1.63
CA ALA A 49 1.90 -2.34 -2.69
C ALA A 49 3.41 -2.09 -2.78
N GLN A 50 3.82 -0.83 -2.65
CA GLN A 50 5.19 -0.30 -2.72
C GLN A 50 5.90 -0.54 -4.07
N SER A 51 6.07 -1.78 -4.50
CA SER A 51 6.63 -2.17 -5.79
C SER A 51 5.82 -3.33 -6.37
N MET A 52 5.85 -3.49 -7.69
CA MET A 52 5.34 -4.70 -8.35
C MET A 52 6.48 -5.63 -8.76
N ASP A 53 7.71 -5.42 -8.29
CA ASP A 53 8.85 -6.31 -8.49
C ASP A 53 9.13 -7.14 -7.21
N ASP A 54 8.96 -8.46 -7.30
CA ASP A 54 9.13 -9.35 -6.14
C ASP A 54 10.56 -9.36 -5.57
N SER A 55 11.58 -9.05 -6.38
CA SER A 55 12.96 -8.93 -5.88
C SER A 55 13.13 -7.70 -5.00
N VAL A 56 12.52 -6.57 -5.41
CA VAL A 56 12.47 -5.32 -4.63
C VAL A 56 11.67 -5.52 -3.35
N LEU A 57 10.50 -6.16 -3.43
CA LEU A 57 9.68 -6.44 -2.24
C LEU A 57 10.41 -7.34 -1.24
N LYS A 58 11.13 -8.36 -1.73
CA LYS A 58 11.87 -9.32 -0.90
C LYS A 58 13.06 -8.68 -0.20
N ILE A 59 13.91 -7.93 -0.91
CA ILE A 59 15.09 -7.30 -0.29
C ILE A 59 14.69 -6.24 0.74
N ASN A 60 13.57 -5.55 0.51
CA ASN A 60 12.97 -4.59 1.45
C ASN A 60 12.05 -5.23 2.50
N ARG A 61 12.02 -6.57 2.60
CA ARG A 61 11.30 -7.34 3.64
C ARG A 61 9.81 -6.98 3.79
N ARG A 62 9.12 -6.74 2.66
CA ARG A 62 7.71 -6.28 2.67
C ARG A 62 6.70 -7.35 3.08
N GLY A 63 7.09 -8.63 3.00
CA GLY A 63 6.27 -9.76 3.49
C GLY A 63 5.08 -10.11 2.62
N HIS A 64 5.01 -9.59 1.39
CA HIS A 64 4.01 -9.91 0.38
C HIS A 64 4.64 -9.85 -1.01
N THR A 65 3.91 -10.33 -2.02
CA THR A 65 4.31 -10.37 -3.44
C THR A 65 3.45 -9.44 -4.27
N ALA A 66 3.89 -9.15 -5.50
CA ALA A 66 3.08 -8.47 -6.50
C ALA A 66 1.78 -9.25 -6.77
N LYS A 67 1.79 -10.57 -6.64
CA LYS A 67 0.58 -11.39 -6.82
C LYS A 67 -0.46 -11.15 -5.72
N ASP A 68 -0.01 -10.97 -4.48
CA ASP A 68 -0.89 -10.63 -3.36
C ASP A 68 -1.55 -9.27 -3.61
N VAL A 69 -0.81 -8.29 -4.13
CA VAL A 69 -1.36 -6.98 -4.55
C VAL A 69 -2.47 -7.15 -5.59
N GLU A 70 -2.22 -7.93 -6.66
CA GLU A 70 -3.24 -8.18 -7.70
C GLU A 70 -4.49 -8.84 -7.13
N ASN A 71 -4.32 -9.83 -6.26
CA ASN A 71 -5.42 -10.60 -5.68
C ASN A 71 -6.25 -9.75 -4.72
N ALA A 72 -5.60 -9.04 -3.80
CA ALA A 72 -6.26 -8.14 -2.86
C ALA A 72 -6.98 -7.01 -3.60
N SER A 73 -6.36 -6.43 -4.64
CA SER A 73 -6.97 -5.38 -5.47
C SER A 73 -8.27 -5.84 -6.13
N ARG A 74 -8.27 -7.05 -6.70
CA ARG A 74 -9.47 -7.64 -7.31
C ARG A 74 -10.57 -7.86 -6.28
N LEU A 75 -10.22 -8.39 -5.11
CA LEU A 75 -11.18 -8.69 -4.06
C LEU A 75 -11.79 -7.42 -3.44
N ILE A 76 -10.97 -6.39 -3.18
CA ILE A 76 -11.44 -5.07 -2.71
C ILE A 76 -12.47 -4.50 -3.69
N LYS A 77 -12.16 -4.53 -5.00
CA LYS A 77 -13.05 -4.02 -6.04
C LYS A 77 -14.33 -4.84 -6.16
N SER A 78 -14.28 -6.17 -6.02
CA SER A 78 -15.48 -7.00 -6.09
C SER A 78 -16.46 -6.77 -4.94
N TYR A 79 -15.98 -6.27 -3.79
CA TYR A 79 -16.83 -5.86 -2.66
C TYR A 79 -17.41 -4.45 -2.81
N GLY A 80 -16.97 -3.69 -3.83
CA GLY A 80 -17.44 -2.34 -4.11
C GLY A 80 -16.73 -1.23 -3.31
N PHE A 81 -15.57 -1.52 -2.71
CA PHE A 81 -14.75 -0.49 -2.09
C PHE A 81 -13.96 0.28 -3.14
N SER A 82 -13.65 1.54 -2.83
CA SER A 82 -12.65 2.29 -3.58
C SER A 82 -11.24 1.75 -3.28
N LEU A 83 -10.46 1.49 -4.32
CA LEU A 83 -9.11 0.95 -4.24
C LEU A 83 -8.07 2.07 -4.33
N GLY A 84 -7.24 2.19 -3.30
CA GLY A 84 -5.99 2.95 -3.32
C GLY A 84 -4.78 2.03 -3.40
N LEU A 85 -3.72 2.44 -4.10
CA LEU A 85 -2.42 1.73 -4.11
C LEU A 85 -1.29 2.69 -3.74
N GLN A 86 -0.42 2.28 -2.81
CA GLN A 86 0.80 3.02 -2.50
C GLN A 86 1.94 2.49 -3.36
N MET A 87 2.68 3.39 -4.01
CA MET A 87 3.92 3.12 -4.73
C MET A 87 5.07 3.81 -4.01
N MET A 88 6.22 3.16 -3.94
CA MET A 88 7.45 3.77 -3.45
C MET A 88 8.53 3.71 -4.54
N THR A 89 9.17 4.84 -4.84
CA THR A 89 10.35 4.89 -5.72
C THR A 89 11.63 4.86 -4.90
N GLY A 90 12.76 4.52 -5.50
CA GLY A 90 14.07 4.55 -4.83
C GLY A 90 14.24 3.51 -3.73
N LEU A 91 13.44 2.44 -3.72
CA LEU A 91 13.65 1.34 -2.77
C LEU A 91 14.98 0.63 -3.04
N MET A 92 15.49 -0.10 -2.04
CA MET A 92 16.72 -0.88 -2.23
C MET A 92 16.51 -1.91 -3.35
N GLY A 93 17.42 -1.94 -4.33
CA GLY A 93 17.35 -2.82 -5.50
C GLY A 93 16.34 -2.40 -6.57
N ASP A 94 15.72 -1.23 -6.41
CA ASP A 94 14.87 -0.59 -7.40
C ASP A 94 15.70 0.14 -8.46
N THR A 95 15.08 0.41 -9.61
CA THR A 95 15.66 1.18 -10.71
C THR A 95 14.55 1.95 -11.42
N ASP A 96 14.87 3.02 -12.16
CA ASP A 96 13.87 3.79 -12.92
C ASP A 96 12.99 2.89 -13.81
N GLU A 97 13.61 1.91 -14.48
CA GLU A 97 12.88 0.94 -15.30
C GLU A 97 11.89 0.10 -14.48
N LYS A 98 12.28 -0.33 -13.27
CA LYS A 98 11.40 -1.08 -12.37
C LYS A 98 10.31 -0.19 -11.75
N CYS A 99 10.62 1.06 -11.45
CA CYS A 99 9.64 2.07 -11.03
C CYS A 99 8.57 2.27 -12.11
N ILE A 100 8.97 2.47 -13.37
CA ILE A 100 8.04 2.62 -14.50
C ILE A 100 7.19 1.36 -14.69
N LYS A 101 7.80 0.17 -14.70
CA LYS A 101 7.06 -1.10 -14.77
C LYS A 101 6.09 -1.29 -13.60
N THR A 102 6.47 -0.84 -12.41
CA THR A 102 5.59 -0.83 -11.24
C THR A 102 4.39 0.07 -11.50
N ALA A 103 4.60 1.31 -11.95
CA ALA A 103 3.51 2.23 -12.27
C ALA A 103 2.57 1.66 -13.34
N GLU A 104 3.10 1.11 -14.43
CA GLU A 104 2.31 0.46 -15.49
C GLU A 104 1.44 -0.68 -14.94
N ARG A 105 2.00 -1.54 -14.08
CA ARG A 105 1.26 -2.64 -13.45
C ARG A 105 0.19 -2.14 -12.47
N LEU A 106 0.47 -1.08 -11.70
CA LEU A 106 -0.53 -0.48 -10.82
C LEU A 106 -1.68 0.14 -11.63
N ILE A 107 -1.38 0.84 -12.74
CA ILE A 107 -2.39 1.39 -13.65
C ILE A 107 -3.27 0.28 -14.22
N ALA A 108 -2.70 -0.87 -14.58
CA ALA A 108 -3.43 -2.02 -15.10
C ALA A 108 -4.43 -2.62 -14.08
N LEU A 109 -4.24 -2.39 -12.77
CA LEU A 109 -5.20 -2.76 -11.73
C LEU A 109 -6.39 -1.78 -11.62
N SER A 110 -6.26 -0.62 -12.27
CA SER A 110 -7.23 0.48 -12.29
C SER A 110 -7.70 0.87 -10.88
N PRO A 111 -6.79 1.30 -9.99
CA PRO A 111 -7.16 1.89 -8.71
C PRO A 111 -7.81 3.25 -8.90
N ASP A 112 -8.62 3.69 -7.93
CA ASP A 112 -9.18 5.04 -7.92
C ASP A 112 -8.15 6.08 -7.49
N THR A 113 -7.10 5.65 -6.78
CA THR A 113 -6.03 6.53 -6.31
C THR A 113 -4.71 5.78 -6.25
N VAL A 114 -3.63 6.43 -6.68
CA VAL A 114 -2.26 6.01 -6.40
C VAL A 114 -1.58 7.07 -5.54
N ARG A 115 -0.89 6.63 -4.49
CA ARG A 115 -0.08 7.51 -3.65
C ARG A 115 1.39 7.15 -3.83
N ILE A 116 2.19 8.09 -4.31
CA ILE A 116 3.61 7.89 -4.60
C ILE A 116 4.44 8.46 -3.46
N TYR A 117 5.40 7.68 -2.98
CA TYR A 117 6.32 8.04 -1.92
C TYR A 117 7.77 7.84 -2.39
N PRO A 118 8.51 8.91 -2.67
CA PRO A 118 9.96 8.82 -2.81
C PRO A 118 10.56 8.26 -1.52
N THR A 119 11.46 7.29 -1.64
CA THR A 119 12.08 6.66 -0.45
C THR A 119 13.01 7.66 0.21
N ILE A 120 12.75 7.95 1.48
CA ILE A 120 13.59 8.79 2.33
C ILE A 120 14.31 7.90 3.33
N VAL A 121 15.62 8.11 3.48
CA VAL A 121 16.43 7.46 4.50
C VAL A 121 16.28 8.20 5.81
N LEU A 122 15.76 7.52 6.82
CA LEU A 122 15.64 8.05 8.18
C LEU A 122 16.71 7.44 9.07
N GLU A 123 17.28 8.26 9.96
CA GLU A 123 18.21 7.80 10.99
C GLU A 123 17.64 6.65 11.82
N ASN A 124 18.52 5.77 12.31
CA ASN A 124 18.17 4.58 13.08
C ASN A 124 17.27 3.57 12.34
N THR A 125 17.38 3.50 11.02
CA THR A 125 16.70 2.47 10.20
C THR A 125 17.70 1.56 9.52
N PRO A 126 17.32 0.30 9.16
CA PRO A 126 18.19 -0.58 8.39
C PRO A 126 18.66 0.04 7.06
N LEU A 127 17.83 0.89 6.44
CA LEU A 127 18.21 1.55 5.20
C LEU A 127 19.30 2.61 5.41
N ALA A 128 19.34 3.26 6.59
CA ALA A 128 20.42 4.18 6.96
C ALA A 128 21.74 3.44 7.21
N ASP A 129 21.70 2.22 7.73
CA ASP A 129 22.88 1.35 7.84
C ASP A 129 23.45 1.06 6.44
N CYS A 130 22.58 0.67 5.51
CA CYS A 130 22.95 0.39 4.13
C CYS A 130 23.43 1.63 3.35
N LEU A 131 22.89 2.81 3.65
CA LEU A 131 23.41 4.05 3.07
C LEU A 131 24.84 4.33 3.57
N ARG A 132 25.10 4.11 4.86
CA ARG A 132 26.41 4.35 5.49
C ARG A 132 27.49 3.36 5.04
N ASP A 133 27.14 2.10 4.84
CA ASP A 133 28.07 1.08 4.36
C ASP A 133 28.23 1.07 2.82
N GLY A 134 27.44 1.86 2.10
CA GLY A 134 27.49 2.03 0.65
C GLY A 134 26.75 0.95 -0.15
N SER A 135 26.05 0.01 0.51
CA SER A 135 25.21 -0.99 -0.16
C SER A 135 23.89 -0.43 -0.70
N TYR A 136 23.51 0.78 -0.29
CA TYR A 136 22.37 1.52 -0.82
C TYR A 136 22.78 2.95 -1.21
N LYS A 137 22.20 3.44 -2.30
CA LYS A 137 22.30 4.84 -2.74
C LYS A 137 20.89 5.40 -2.83
N ALA A 138 20.64 6.50 -2.13
CA ALA A 138 19.37 7.21 -2.21
C ALA A 138 19.22 7.94 -3.56
N GLU A 139 17.97 8.07 -4.02
CA GLU A 139 17.63 8.95 -5.16
C GLU A 139 17.99 10.40 -4.81
N THR A 140 18.49 11.12 -5.81
CA THR A 140 18.73 12.56 -5.72
C THR A 140 17.45 13.35 -6.02
N LEU A 141 17.48 14.68 -5.85
CA LEU A 141 16.33 15.54 -6.21
C LEU A 141 16.12 15.66 -7.73
N ASP A 142 17.16 15.40 -8.52
CA ASP A 142 17.12 15.52 -9.98
C ASP A 142 16.65 14.21 -10.66
N GLU A 143 16.53 13.14 -9.87
CA GLU A 143 15.98 11.82 -10.25
C GLU A 143 14.50 11.76 -9.82
#